data_AF-A0A431NTV9-F1
#
_entry.id   AF-A0A431NTV9-F1
#
_cell.length_a   1.000
_cell.length_b   1.000
_cell.length_c   1.000
_cell.angle_alpha   90.00
_cell.angle_beta   90.00
_cell.angle_gamma   90.00
#
_symmetry.space_group_name_H-M   'P 1'
#
loop_
_entity.id
_entity.type
_entity.pdbx_description
1 polymer ?
#
loop_
_entity_poly.entity_id
_entity_poly.type
_entity_poly.pdbx_seq_one_letter_code
_entity_poly.pdbx_strand_id
1 'polypeptide(L)'
;MMKLNDLTPPALAAAMKGGTENWGQWASASEHVRYAEAIAGPGGRRKCHCGCGKRSTHLGMANGICLAMGCELSMRRWAKTGRVQ
;
A
#
# COMPACT_ATOMS: atom_id res chain seq x y z
N MET A 1 0.58 -16.34 -14.00
CA MET A 1 1.56 -16.32 -12.89
C MET A 1 2.21 -14.94 -12.85
N MET A 2 2.22 -14.29 -11.70
CA MET A 2 2.85 -12.97 -11.50
C MET A 2 4.36 -13.05 -11.75
N LYS A 3 4.95 -12.07 -12.43
CA LYS A 3 6.42 -11.96 -12.56
C LYS A 3 6.95 -11.04 -11.47
N LEU A 4 7.84 -11.56 -10.62
CA LEU A 4 8.42 -10.81 -9.48
C LEU A 4 9.21 -9.57 -9.94
N ASN A 5 9.81 -9.61 -11.12
CA ASN A 5 10.62 -8.50 -11.65
C ASN A 5 9.80 -7.27 -12.05
N ASP A 6 8.49 -7.44 -12.26
CA ASP A 6 7.59 -6.34 -12.62
C ASP A 6 7.03 -5.61 -11.38
N LEU A 7 7.37 -6.10 -10.18
CA LEU A 7 6.96 -5.49 -8.92
C LEU A 7 7.80 -4.27 -8.56
N THR A 8 7.16 -3.29 -7.95
CA THR A 8 7.89 -2.23 -7.26
C THR A 8 8.72 -2.83 -6.12
N PRO A 9 9.83 -2.20 -5.70
CA PRO A 9 10.62 -2.68 -4.56
C PRO A 9 9.82 -2.97 -3.28
N PRO A 10 8.87 -2.12 -2.83
CA PRO A 10 8.06 -2.44 -1.64
C PRO A 10 7.09 -3.61 -1.85
N ALA A 11 6.49 -3.75 -3.03
CA ALA A 11 5.65 -4.89 -3.35
C ALA A 11 6.45 -6.20 -3.42
N LEU A 12 7.66 -6.17 -4.00
CA LEU A 12 8.56 -7.32 -4.04
C LEU A 12 8.95 -7.77 -2.62
N ALA A 13 9.30 -6.83 -1.75
CA ALA A 13 9.63 -7.14 -0.35
C ALA A 13 8.42 -7.75 0.39
N ALA A 14 7.21 -7.26 0.13
CA ALA A 14 5.99 -7.83 0.70
C ALA A 14 5.71 -9.24 0.17
N ALA A 15 5.87 -9.47 -1.14
CA ALA A 15 5.74 -10.78 -1.78
C ALA A 15 6.77 -11.79 -1.26
N MET A 16 8.03 -11.38 -1.11
CA MET A 16 9.09 -12.24 -0.56
C MET A 16 8.85 -12.61 0.91
N LYS A 17 8.21 -11.72 1.68
CA LYS A 17 7.93 -11.97 3.10
C LYS A 17 6.64 -12.75 3.35
N GLY A 18 5.58 -12.46 2.59
CA GLY A 18 4.23 -12.98 2.81
C GLY A 18 3.76 -14.00 1.78
N GLY A 19 4.57 -14.30 0.75
CA GLY A 19 4.17 -15.13 -0.37
C GLY A 19 3.41 -14.36 -1.45
N THR A 20 3.05 -15.07 -2.52
CA THR A 20 2.37 -14.52 -3.72
C THR A 20 1.04 -15.21 -4.02
N GLU A 21 0.50 -15.94 -3.04
CA GLU A 21 -0.78 -16.61 -3.18
C GLU A 21 -1.90 -15.59 -3.47
N ASN A 22 -2.64 -15.81 -4.56
CA ASN A 22 -3.74 -14.95 -5.00
C ASN A 22 -3.37 -13.46 -5.14
N TRP A 23 -2.10 -13.15 -5.41
CA TRP A 23 -1.61 -11.78 -5.54
C TRP A 23 -2.41 -10.98 -6.58
N GLY A 24 -2.90 -9.82 -6.19
CA GLY A 24 -3.73 -8.95 -7.02
C GLY A 24 -5.20 -9.38 -7.16
N GLN A 25 -5.61 -10.50 -6.55
CA GLN A 25 -6.99 -10.99 -6.61
C GLN A 25 -7.80 -10.64 -5.36
N TRP A 26 -7.22 -10.82 -4.17
CA TRP A 26 -7.81 -10.37 -2.91
C TRP A 26 -6.72 -9.91 -1.94
N ALA A 27 -7.12 -9.07 -0.99
CA ALA A 27 -6.21 -8.57 0.02
C ALA A 27 -6.92 -8.38 1.35
N SER A 28 -6.17 -8.59 2.42
CA SER A 28 -6.63 -8.50 3.80
C SER A 28 -5.50 -7.88 4.62
N ALA A 29 -5.82 -6.80 5.34
CA ALA A 29 -4.85 -6.08 6.16
C ALA A 29 -4.39 -6.89 7.39
N SER A 30 -5.16 -7.91 7.77
CA SER A 30 -4.86 -8.85 8.86
C SER A 30 -4.03 -10.04 8.41
N GLU A 31 -4.26 -10.55 7.19
CA GLU A 31 -3.61 -11.79 6.71
C GLU A 31 -2.35 -11.52 5.87
N HIS A 32 -2.31 -10.41 5.13
CA HIS A 32 -1.22 -10.13 4.22
C HIS A 32 -0.27 -9.05 4.73
N VAL A 33 0.95 -9.09 4.22
CA VAL A 33 1.96 -8.06 4.50
C VAL A 33 1.50 -6.74 3.91
N ARG A 34 1.34 -5.74 4.78
CA ARG A 34 1.03 -4.36 4.40
C ARG A 34 2.29 -3.62 3.98
N TYR A 35 2.18 -2.83 2.94
CA TYR A 35 3.26 -1.98 2.43
C TYR A 35 2.70 -0.68 1.87
N ALA A 36 3.57 0.30 1.62
CA ALA A 36 3.19 1.58 1.06
C ALA A 36 3.85 1.78 -0.30
N GLU A 37 3.11 2.36 -1.24
CA GLU A 37 3.58 2.72 -2.58
C GLU A 37 3.21 4.15 -2.93
N ALA A 38 4.02 4.80 -3.76
CA ALA A 38 3.66 6.10 -4.31
C ALA A 38 2.55 5.94 -5.38
N ILE A 39 1.62 6.89 -5.44
CA ILE A 39 0.63 6.97 -6.52
C ILE A 39 1.35 7.38 -7.81
N ALA A 40 1.05 6.69 -8.91
CA ALA A 40 1.49 7.14 -10.23
C ALA A 40 0.81 8.47 -10.60
N GLY A 41 1.60 9.55 -10.74
CA GLY A 41 1.14 10.87 -11.17
C GLY A 41 0.93 11.89 -10.04
N PRO A 42 0.10 12.95 -10.25
CA PRO A 42 0.04 14.13 -9.37
C PRO A 42 -0.65 13.88 -8.01
N GLY A 43 -0.93 12.63 -7.65
CA GLY A 43 -1.58 12.22 -6.41
C GLY A 43 -3.08 11.99 -6.55
N GLY A 44 -3.64 11.35 -5.52
CA GLY A 44 -5.04 10.96 -5.44
C GLY A 44 -5.99 12.17 -5.36
N ARG A 45 -7.26 11.92 -5.68
CA ARG A 45 -8.34 12.92 -5.60
C ARG A 45 -8.70 13.33 -4.17
N ARG A 46 -8.45 12.46 -3.19
CA ARG A 46 -8.83 12.66 -1.78
C ARG A 46 -7.71 13.33 -0.98
N LYS A 47 -8.08 14.20 -0.05
CA LYS A 47 -7.16 14.70 0.98
C LYS A 47 -6.77 13.58 1.94
N CYS A 48 -5.57 13.68 2.49
CA CYS A 48 -5.12 12.78 3.54
C CYS A 48 -5.92 13.02 4.83
N HIS A 49 -6.23 11.94 5.55
CA HIS A 49 -6.96 11.96 6.82
C HIS A 49 -6.06 12.27 8.03
N CYS A 50 -4.73 12.29 7.89
CA CYS A 50 -3.81 12.52 9.00
C CYS A 50 -3.71 13.97 9.50
N GLY A 51 -4.60 14.85 9.02
CA GLY A 51 -4.61 16.27 9.37
C GLY A 51 -3.62 17.14 8.57
N CYS A 52 -2.79 16.57 7.69
CA CYS A 52 -1.82 17.37 6.92
C CYS A 52 -2.44 18.28 5.85
N GLY A 53 -3.74 18.14 5.55
CA GLY A 53 -4.48 18.96 4.58
C GLY A 53 -4.11 18.74 3.11
N LYS A 54 -3.00 18.04 2.83
CA LYS A 54 -2.52 17.73 1.47
C LYS A 54 -3.31 16.60 0.83
N ARG A 55 -3.23 16.49 -0.50
CA ARG A 55 -3.77 15.36 -1.26
C ARG A 55 -3.03 14.07 -0.91
N SER A 56 -3.70 12.94 -1.06
CA SER A 56 -3.09 11.62 -0.89
C SER A 56 -2.03 11.43 -1.97
N THR A 57 -0.82 11.03 -1.59
CA THR A 57 0.30 10.79 -2.52
C THR A 57 0.73 9.33 -2.53
N HIS A 58 0.26 8.54 -1.57
CA HIS A 58 0.64 7.15 -1.37
C HIS A 58 -0.59 6.26 -1.21
N LEU A 59 -0.39 5.00 -1.59
CA LEU A 59 -1.30 3.88 -1.43
C LEU A 59 -0.82 3.01 -0.27
N GLY A 60 -1.76 2.56 0.55
CA GLY A 60 -1.58 1.48 1.51
C GLY A 60 -2.03 0.19 0.85
N MET A 61 -1.06 -0.64 0.50
CA MET A 61 -1.23 -1.85 -0.28
C MET A 61 -1.10 -3.10 0.59
N ALA A 62 -1.78 -4.16 0.20
CA ALA A 62 -1.56 -5.52 0.70
C ALA A 62 -1.86 -6.49 -0.45
N ASN A 63 -1.05 -7.54 -0.60
CA ASN A 63 -1.21 -8.55 -1.65
C ASN A 63 -1.47 -7.98 -3.06
N GLY A 64 -0.80 -6.90 -3.45
CA GLY A 64 -1.01 -6.25 -4.76
C GLY A 64 -2.25 -5.36 -4.89
N ILE A 65 -3.06 -5.19 -3.83
CA ILE A 65 -4.31 -4.41 -3.86
C ILE A 65 -4.23 -3.23 -2.89
N CYS A 66 -4.76 -2.09 -3.33
CA CYS A 66 -4.90 -0.89 -2.52
C CYS A 66 -6.06 -1.01 -1.52
N LEU A 67 -5.76 -0.86 -0.23
CA LEU A 67 -6.74 -0.87 0.86
C LEU A 67 -6.92 0.51 1.52
N ALA A 68 -5.89 1.37 1.45
CA ALA A 68 -5.91 2.70 2.05
C ALA A 68 -5.18 3.71 1.17
N MET A 69 -5.43 5.00 1.39
CA MET A 69 -4.70 6.09 0.73
C MET A 69 -4.42 7.22 1.71
N GLY A 70 -3.29 7.88 1.55
CA GLY A 70 -2.92 9.05 2.35
C GLY A 70 -1.61 9.68 1.89
N CYS A 71 -1.05 10.55 2.72
CA CYS A 71 0.32 11.01 2.54
C CYS A 71 1.30 9.88 2.91
N GLU A 72 2.58 10.07 2.57
CA GLU A 72 3.62 9.08 2.86
C GLU A 72 3.64 8.65 4.33
N LEU A 73 3.61 9.62 5.25
CA LEU A 73 3.67 9.35 6.69
C LEU A 73 2.50 8.49 7.16
N SER A 74 1.28 8.83 6.72
CA SER A 74 0.06 8.10 7.07
C SER A 74 0.10 6.66 6.54
N MET A 75 0.51 6.44 5.29
CA MET A 75 0.59 5.10 4.71
C MET A 75 1.72 4.26 5.33
N ARG A 76 2.86 4.87 5.68
CA ARG A 76 3.91 4.19 6.44
C ARG A 76 3.45 3.79 7.86
N ARG A 77 2.67 4.64 8.53
CA ARG A 77 2.05 4.31 9.82
C ARG A 77 1.06 3.17 9.68
N TRP A 78 0.15 3.25 8.71
CA TRP A 78 -0.82 2.20 8.42
C TRP A 78 -0.15 0.86 8.10
N ALA A 79 0.93 0.85 7.31
CA ALA A 79 1.66 -0.38 7.01
C ALA A 79 2.22 -1.05 8.28
N LYS A 80 2.62 -0.27 9.29
CA LYS A 80 3.10 -0.79 10.58
C LYS A 80 1.96 -1.16 11.53
N THR A 81 0.98 -0.28 11.71
CA THR A 81 0.00 -0.36 12.82
C THR A 81 -1.38 -0.86 12.41
N GLY A 82 -1.71 -0.77 11.12
CA GLY A 82 -3.00 -1.14 10.56
C GLY A 82 -4.05 -0.05 10.73
N ARG A 83 -3.67 1.08 11.35
CA ARG A 83 -4.56 2.21 11.63
C ARG A 83 -4.24 3.38 10.71
N VAL A 84 -5.31 4.00 10.26
CA VAL A 84 -5.34 5.12 9.33
C VAL A 84 -5.36 6.38 10.19
N GLN A 85 -4.19 6.98 10.45
CA GLN A 85 -3.99 8.14 11.33
C GLN A 85 -2.95 9.13 10.79
#